data_AF-A0AAV4C1W3-F1
#
_entry.id   AF-A0AAV4C1W3-F1
#
_cell.length_a   1.000
_cell.length_b   1.000
_cell.length_c   1.000
_cell.angle_alpha   90.00
_cell.angle_beta   90.00
_cell.angle_gamma   90.00
#
_symmetry.space_group_name_H-M   'P 1'
#
loop_
_entity.id
_entity.type
_entity.pdbx_description
1 polymer ?
#
loop_
_entity_poly.entity_id
_entity_poly.type
_entity_poly.pdbx_seq_one_letter_code
_entity_poly.pdbx_strand_id
1 'polypeptide(L)'
;MEFKLKKSRSLSIRRGKVDEATTFTVAEQQIPTVSEELIKSLERWYDSSKKDTRRGAETLELASESLVAINKCGLQGKFKIWCLQFMLIPKLLWPLLVYDICSSTVEAIEAKI
;
A
#
# COMPACT_ATOMS: atom_id res chain seq x y z
N MET A 1 24.32 18.10 -8.93
CA MET A 1 23.28 17.08 -8.70
C MET A 1 22.48 16.94 -9.99
N GLU A 2 22.49 15.78 -10.63
CA GLU A 2 21.68 15.54 -11.84
C GLU A 2 20.25 15.16 -11.46
N PHE A 3 19.28 15.85 -12.05
CA PHE A 3 17.86 15.62 -11.77
C PHE A 3 17.34 14.40 -12.54
N LYS A 4 16.73 13.44 -11.82
CA LYS A 4 16.21 12.19 -12.41
C LYS A 4 14.69 12.28 -12.54
N LEU A 5 14.21 12.63 -13.73
CA LEU A 5 12.77 12.75 -14.00
C LEU A 5 12.03 11.43 -13.83
N LYS A 6 12.63 10.31 -14.26
CA LYS A 6 12.01 8.99 -14.08
C LYS A 6 11.71 8.63 -12.62
N LYS A 7 12.45 9.19 -11.66
CA LYS A 7 12.27 8.96 -10.22
C LYS A 7 11.42 10.02 -9.52
N SER A 8 10.99 11.05 -10.22
CA SER A 8 10.30 12.22 -9.64
C SER A 8 8.87 12.29 -10.14
N ARG A 9 7.92 12.59 -9.26
CA ARG A 9 6.51 12.82 -9.64
C ARG A 9 6.01 14.12 -9.03
N SER A 10 5.24 14.89 -9.81
CA SER A 10 4.59 16.09 -9.32
C SER A 10 3.17 15.80 -8.82
N LEU A 11 2.78 16.49 -7.76
CA LEU A 11 1.42 16.51 -7.24
C LEU A 11 1.09 17.94 -6.83
N SER A 12 0.15 18.58 -7.55
CA SER A 12 -0.38 19.89 -7.18
C SER A 12 -1.72 19.72 -6.47
N ILE A 13 -1.92 20.46 -5.38
CA ILE A 13 -3.14 20.41 -4.59
C ILE A 13 -3.67 21.84 -4.44
N ARG A 14 -4.85 22.11 -4.98
CA ARG A 14 -5.56 23.38 -4.79
C ARG A 14 -6.91 23.12 -4.14
N ARG A 15 -7.19 23.81 -3.02
CA ARG A 15 -8.45 23.69 -2.26
C ARG A 15 -8.84 22.23 -1.95
N GLY A 16 -7.86 21.41 -1.57
CA GLY A 16 -8.05 19.99 -1.22
C GLY A 16 -8.19 19.03 -2.40
N LYS A 17 -8.33 19.52 -3.64
CA LYS A 17 -8.42 18.70 -4.85
C LYS A 17 -7.08 18.63 -5.57
N VAL A 18 -6.83 17.52 -6.27
CA VAL A 18 -5.68 17.40 -7.17
C VAL A 18 -5.92 18.35 -8.34
N ASP A 19 -4.91 19.18 -8.61
CA ASP A 19 -4.92 20.12 -9.72
C ASP A 19 -4.03 19.57 -10.83
N GLU A 20 -4.65 18.88 -11.78
CA GLU A 20 -3.95 18.22 -12.90
C GLU A 20 -3.49 19.22 -13.98
N ALA A 21 -3.97 20.47 -13.94
CA ALA A 21 -3.57 21.51 -14.90
C ALA A 21 -2.20 22.13 -14.58
N THR A 22 -1.72 22.01 -13.34
CA THR A 22 -0.41 22.54 -12.95
C THR A 22 0.68 21.52 -13.26
N THR A 23 1.51 21.83 -14.26
CA THR A 23 2.69 21.03 -14.63
C THR A 23 3.97 21.69 -14.13
N PHE A 24 5.00 20.89 -13.88
CA PHE A 24 6.31 21.37 -13.40
C PHE A 24 7.39 20.95 -14.39
N THR A 25 8.30 21.86 -14.69
CA THR A 25 9.40 21.66 -15.64
C THR A 25 10.74 21.89 -14.94
N VAL A 26 11.69 20.97 -15.15
CA VAL A 26 13.07 21.09 -14.65
C VAL A 26 14.01 20.77 -15.81
N ALA A 27 14.97 21.67 -16.08
CA ALA A 27 15.91 21.52 -17.20
C ALA A 27 15.19 21.24 -18.54
N GLU A 28 14.15 22.02 -18.84
CA GLU A 28 13.32 21.92 -20.06
C GLU A 28 12.53 20.60 -20.21
N GLN A 29 12.59 19.69 -19.24
CA GLN A 29 11.85 18.43 -19.24
C GLN A 29 10.71 18.46 -18.22
N GLN A 30 9.53 18.03 -18.65
CA GLN A 30 8.33 18.01 -17.82
C GLN A 30 8.37 16.83 -16.83
N ILE A 31 8.09 17.12 -15.56
CA ILE A 31 7.95 16.08 -14.53
C ILE A 31 6.60 15.39 -14.72
N PRO A 32 6.56 14.05 -14.80
CA PRO A 32 5.31 13.30 -14.89
C PRO A 32 4.49 13.44 -13.60
N THR A 33 3.18 13.51 -13.73
CA THR A 33 2.27 13.65 -12.58
C THR A 33 2.02 12.30 -11.91
N VAL A 34 1.74 12.28 -10.61
CA VAL A 34 1.35 11.06 -9.88
C VAL A 34 0.11 10.38 -10.49
N SER A 35 -0.79 11.15 -11.12
CA SER A 35 -1.95 10.64 -11.87
C SER A 35 -1.56 9.85 -13.13
N GLU A 36 -0.50 10.28 -13.82
CA GLU A 36 -0.05 9.69 -15.09
C GLU A 36 0.82 8.44 -14.84
N GLU A 37 1.76 8.57 -13.91
CA GLU A 37 2.66 7.49 -13.54
C GLU A 37 2.73 7.34 -12.02
N LEU A 38 2.13 6.26 -11.52
CA LEU A 38 2.19 5.89 -10.11
C LEU A 38 3.64 5.66 -9.66
N ILE A 39 3.94 6.03 -8.42
CA ILE A 39 5.24 5.79 -7.81
C ILE A 39 5.10 4.97 -6.53
N LYS A 40 6.00 4.00 -6.37
CA LYS A 40 6.15 3.20 -5.15
C LYS A 40 7.39 3.69 -4.39
N SER A 41 7.23 4.03 -3.12
CA SER A 41 8.33 4.33 -2.21
C SER A 41 8.08 3.69 -0.84
N LEU A 42 9.08 2.97 -0.30
CA LEU A 42 8.95 2.21 0.96
C LEU A 42 7.73 1.27 0.99
N GLU A 43 7.42 0.71 -0.16
CA GLU A 43 6.20 -0.06 -0.42
C GLU A 43 4.86 0.64 -0.27
N ARG A 44 4.87 1.94 -0.01
CA ARG A 44 3.73 2.80 -0.18
C ARG A 44 3.55 3.16 -1.64
N TRP A 45 2.35 2.91 -2.15
CA TRP A 45 1.92 3.44 -3.44
C TRP A 45 1.34 4.83 -3.25
N TYR A 46 1.79 5.77 -4.07
CA TYR A 46 1.23 7.10 -4.14
C TYR A 46 0.37 7.19 -5.40
N ASP A 47 -0.93 7.38 -5.21
CA ASP A 47 -1.91 7.59 -6.27
C ASP A 47 -2.59 8.96 -6.13
N SER A 48 -3.33 9.37 -7.15
CA SER A 48 -4.06 10.64 -7.15
C SER A 48 -5.27 10.66 -6.21
N SER A 49 -5.76 9.50 -5.79
CA SER A 49 -6.92 9.33 -4.91
C SER A 49 -6.64 9.81 -3.47
N LYS A 50 -5.38 9.72 -3.02
CA LYS A 50 -4.93 10.07 -1.65
C LYS A 50 -5.65 9.31 -0.54
N LYS A 51 -6.42 8.27 -0.88
CA LYS A 51 -7.21 7.48 0.06
C LYS A 51 -6.58 6.12 0.25
N ASP A 52 -6.32 5.79 1.50
CA ASP A 52 -5.76 4.49 1.87
C ASP A 52 -6.87 3.42 2.07
N THR A 53 -8.15 3.77 1.90
CA THR A 53 -9.30 2.86 2.09
C THR A 53 -9.19 1.60 1.23
N ARG A 54 -8.73 1.73 -0.03
CA ARG A 54 -8.50 0.58 -0.91
C ARG A 54 -7.43 -0.36 -0.34
N ARG A 55 -6.38 0.19 0.27
CA ARG A 55 -5.27 -0.58 0.85
C ARG A 55 -5.70 -1.34 2.10
N GLY A 56 -6.61 -0.77 2.88
CA GLY A 56 -7.28 -1.48 3.98
C GLY A 56 -8.04 -2.71 3.48
N ALA A 57 -8.85 -2.57 2.42
CA ALA A 57 -9.60 -3.68 1.83
C ALA A 57 -8.67 -4.77 1.27
N GLU A 58 -7.63 -4.38 0.51
CA GLU A 58 -6.60 -5.30 -0.01
C GLU A 58 -5.88 -6.06 1.12
N THR A 59 -5.60 -5.39 2.24
CA THR A 59 -4.93 -6.02 3.40
C THR A 59 -5.84 -7.06 4.07
N LEU A 60 -7.14 -6.78 4.16
CA LEU A 60 -8.13 -7.71 4.72
C LEU A 60 -8.32 -8.94 3.81
N GLU A 61 -8.34 -8.75 2.50
CA GLU A 61 -8.39 -9.83 1.52
C GLU A 61 -7.13 -10.69 1.61
N LEU A 62 -5.95 -10.07 1.62
CA LEU A 62 -4.66 -10.75 1.81
C LEU A 62 -4.63 -11.60 3.09
N ALA A 63 -5.12 -11.06 4.21
CA ALA A 63 -5.21 -11.80 5.47
C ALA A 63 -6.09 -13.04 5.31
N SER A 64 -7.27 -12.88 4.71
CA SER A 64 -8.25 -13.95 4.52
C SER A 64 -7.71 -15.07 3.62
N GLU A 65 -7.13 -14.71 2.47
CA GLU A 65 -6.54 -15.67 1.54
C GLU A 65 -5.36 -16.42 2.16
N SER A 66 -4.50 -15.70 2.90
CA SER A 66 -3.33 -16.30 3.53
C SER A 66 -3.72 -17.27 4.65
N LEU A 67 -4.74 -16.94 5.45
CA LEU A 67 -5.27 -17.85 6.47
C LEU A 67 -5.86 -19.12 5.84
N VAL A 68 -6.62 -18.97 4.74
CA VAL A 68 -7.14 -20.12 3.98
C VAL A 68 -5.99 -20.98 3.44
N ALA A 69 -4.92 -20.36 2.93
CA ALA A 69 -3.75 -21.08 2.43
C ALA A 69 -3.01 -21.84 3.54
N ILE A 70 -2.80 -21.21 4.70
CA ILE A 70 -2.20 -21.86 5.89
C ILE A 70 -3.09 -23.01 6.36
N ASN A 71 -4.41 -22.84 6.38
CA ASN A 71 -5.30 -23.91 6.79
C ASN A 71 -5.28 -25.10 5.80
N LYS A 72 -5.24 -24.82 4.49
CA LYS A 72 -5.19 -25.84 3.44
C LYS A 72 -3.84 -26.53 3.31
N CYS A 73 -2.77 -25.97 3.85
CA CYS A 73 -1.47 -26.62 3.75
C CYS A 73 -1.46 -27.95 4.54
N GLY A 74 -0.78 -28.97 3.99
CA GLY A 74 -0.66 -30.30 4.60
C GLY A 74 0.28 -30.36 5.81
N LEU A 75 0.63 -29.21 6.40
CA LEU A 75 1.55 -29.14 7.53
C LEU A 75 0.85 -29.52 8.84
N GLN A 76 1.63 -30.02 9.79
CA GLN A 76 1.15 -30.24 11.16
C GLN A 76 0.78 -28.91 11.83
N GLY A 77 -0.14 -28.93 12.78
CA GLY A 77 -0.67 -27.72 13.44
C GLY A 77 0.43 -26.79 13.98
N LYS A 78 1.50 -27.34 14.59
CA LYS A 78 2.64 -26.54 15.08
C LYS A 78 3.30 -25.69 13.99
N PHE A 79 3.41 -26.22 12.77
CA PHE A 79 4.00 -25.52 11.64
C PHE A 79 3.02 -24.51 11.02
N LYS A 80 1.71 -24.77 11.09
CA LYS A 80 0.69 -23.77 10.69
C LYS A 80 0.71 -22.55 11.59
N ILE A 81 0.80 -22.76 12.90
CA ILE A 81 0.97 -21.67 13.89
C ILE A 81 2.27 -20.92 13.62
N TRP A 82 3.36 -21.64 13.30
CA TRP A 82 4.62 -21.01 12.91
C TRP A 82 4.46 -20.13 11.66
N CYS A 83 3.77 -20.59 10.61
CA CYS A 83 3.48 -19.79 9.42
C CYS A 83 2.63 -18.56 9.76
N LEU A 84 1.62 -18.70 10.62
CA LEU A 84 0.82 -17.57 11.08
C LEU A 84 1.71 -16.52 11.76
N GLN A 85 2.49 -16.93 12.76
CA GLN A 85 3.30 -16.04 13.59
C GLN A 85 4.45 -15.38 12.82
N PHE A 86 5.17 -16.14 12.00
CA PHE A 86 6.43 -15.70 11.40
C PHE A 86 6.34 -15.37 9.92
N MET A 87 5.23 -15.69 9.23
CA MET A 87 5.02 -15.30 7.84
C MET A 87 3.86 -14.33 7.70
N LEU A 88 2.67 -14.69 8.18
CA LEU A 88 1.47 -13.88 7.94
C LEU A 88 1.46 -12.59 8.75
N ILE A 89 1.69 -12.65 10.07
CA ILE A 89 1.69 -11.45 10.93
C ILE A 89 2.70 -10.40 10.44
N PRO A 90 3.99 -10.73 10.16
CA PRO A 90 4.93 -9.75 9.64
C PRO A 90 4.52 -9.15 8.29
N LYS A 91 3.91 -9.97 7.41
CA LYS A 91 3.40 -9.51 6.11
C LYS A 91 2.24 -8.53 6.25
N LEU A 92 1.37 -8.72 7.24
CA LEU A 92 0.26 -7.80 7.55
C LEU A 92 0.73 -6.55 8.30
N LEU A 93 1.77 -6.66 9.12
CA LEU A 93 2.28 -5.53 9.91
C LEU A 93 2.76 -4.38 9.02
N TRP A 94 3.40 -4.68 7.89
CA TRP A 94 3.92 -3.65 6.99
C TRP A 94 2.83 -2.73 6.39
N PRO A 95 1.76 -3.22 5.73
CA PRO A 95 0.69 -2.35 5.25
C PRO A 95 -0.03 -1.61 6.38
N LEU A 96 -0.15 -2.22 7.57
CA LEU A 96 -0.74 -1.57 8.74
C LEU A 96 0.12 -0.41 9.29
N LEU A 97 1.45 -0.46 9.12
CA LEU A 97 2.36 0.62 9.52
C LEU A 97 2.46 1.73 8.46
N VAL A 98 2.37 1.35 7.18
CA VAL A 98 2.64 2.26 6.05
C VAL A 98 1.42 3.07 5.63
N TYR A 99 0.22 2.49 5.73
CA TYR A 99 -1.04 3.10 5.31
C TYR A 99 -1.89 3.52 6.49
N ASP A 100 -2.71 4.55 6.30
CA ASP A 100 -3.70 4.97 7.29
C ASP A 100 -4.95 4.09 7.18
N ILE A 101 -4.91 2.94 7.88
CA ILE A 101 -5.98 1.95 7.90
C ILE A 101 -6.80 2.16 9.17
N CYS A 102 -8.12 2.31 9.01
CA CYS A 102 -9.05 2.49 10.12
C CYS A 102 -9.01 1.30 11.10
N SER A 103 -9.09 1.57 12.40
CA SER A 103 -9.11 0.54 13.46
C SER A 103 -10.19 -0.52 13.24
N SER A 104 -11.35 -0.16 12.71
CA SER A 104 -12.42 -1.13 12.40
C SER A 104 -12.01 -2.18 11.36
N THR A 105 -11.13 -1.84 10.42
CA THR A 105 -10.57 -2.81 9.46
C THR A 105 -9.56 -3.72 10.14
N VAL A 106 -8.79 -3.18 11.10
CA VAL A 106 -7.82 -3.96 11.89
C VAL A 106 -8.56 -4.97 12.79
N GLU A 107 -9.61 -4.53 13.48
CA GLU A 107 -10.48 -5.41 14.29
C GLU A 107 -11.12 -6.52 13.45
N ALA A 108 -11.54 -6.20 12.21
CA ALA A 108 -12.07 -7.20 11.29
C ALA A 108 -11.01 -8.22 10.82
N ILE A 109 -9.73 -7.84 10.76
CA ILE A 109 -8.62 -8.76 10.50
C ILE A 109 -8.35 -9.63 11.72
N GLU A 110 -8.29 -9.03 12.91
CA GLU A 110 -8.08 -9.73 14.18
C GLU A 110 -9.15 -10.80 14.43
N ALA A 111 -10.43 -10.48 14.18
CA ALA A 111 -11.53 -11.42 14.33
C ALA A 111 -11.46 -12.67 13.42
N LYS A 112 -10.59 -12.65 12.39
CA LYS A 112 -10.39 -13.78 11.46
C LYS A 112 -9.20 -14.65 11.83
N ILE A 113 -8.26 -14.15 12.64
CA ILE A 113 -7.04 -14.85 13.06
C ILE A 113 -7.37 -15.76 14.24
#